data_AF-A0A6P6MXZ2-F1
#
_entry.id   AF-A0A6P6MXZ2-F1
#
_cell.length_a   1.000
_cell.length_b   1.000
_cell.length_c   1.000
_cell.angle_alpha   90.00
_cell.angle_beta   90.00
_cell.angle_gamma   90.00
#
_symmetry.space_group_name_H-M   'P 1'
#
loop_
_entity.id
_entity.type
_entity.pdbx_description
1 polymer ?
#
loop_
_entity_poly.entity_id
_entity_poly.type
_entity_poly.pdbx_seq_one_letter_code
_entity_poly.pdbx_strand_id
1 'polypeptide(L)'
;MAGRMCISLLNALVRGNVIFRNQECVRKSKRVVLISRCHARSLSSISTVQPDLSSHLAGKTYSDLYELSVKDPETFWGSIARERLTWTKPFDQVTDCDLTSGKINWFLGGQLNVSVNCLDVHVAKDPDRVALIWEKDEPGTEERITYRQLLERTCRLANTLKSYGVQRGERVAIYMPVSPMAVVAMLACARIGAVHTVVFAGFSSEALAGRIQDAQCKFVIHMQPRCEGRPYLRSEGPWWIKQ
;
A
#
# COMPACT_ATOMS: atom_id res chain seq x y z
N MET A 1 -15.48 -53.55 -7.00
CA MET A 1 -15.39 -53.74 -8.47
C MET A 1 -16.75 -53.38 -9.07
N ALA A 2 -16.93 -52.55 -10.08
CA ALA A 2 -16.19 -51.46 -10.68
C ALA A 2 -17.25 -50.78 -11.56
N GLY A 3 -17.68 -49.56 -11.21
CA GLY A 3 -18.65 -48.79 -11.98
C GLY A 3 -17.93 -47.79 -12.88
N ARG A 4 -17.93 -48.07 -14.19
CA ARG A 4 -17.47 -47.22 -15.32
C ARG A 4 -18.33 -45.94 -15.34
N MET A 5 -17.89 -44.74 -15.73
CA MET A 5 -17.10 -44.31 -16.89
C MET A 5 -16.33 -43.02 -16.57
N CYS A 6 -15.04 -42.94 -16.90
CA CYS A 6 -14.35 -41.66 -17.08
C CYS A 6 -13.35 -41.84 -18.22
N ILE A 7 -13.78 -41.48 -19.42
CA ILE A 7 -13.02 -41.50 -20.68
C ILE A 7 -12.72 -40.02 -20.95
N SER A 8 -11.50 -39.54 -20.76
CA SER A 8 -10.41 -39.63 -21.74
C SER A 8 -10.81 -39.14 -23.15
N LEU A 9 -11.64 -38.10 -23.21
CA LEU A 9 -11.95 -37.30 -24.38
C LEU A 9 -11.87 -35.83 -23.98
N LEU A 10 -11.10 -35.05 -24.73
CA LEU A 10 -10.94 -33.58 -24.65
C LEU A 10 -9.86 -33.01 -23.72
N ASN A 11 -8.72 -33.69 -23.62
CA ASN A 11 -7.45 -32.96 -23.71
C ASN A 11 -6.99 -32.99 -25.18
N ALA A 12 -6.58 -31.83 -25.69
CA ALA A 12 -5.86 -31.59 -26.95
C ALA A 12 -6.66 -31.44 -28.27
N LEU A 13 -7.13 -30.21 -28.52
CA LEU A 13 -7.09 -29.49 -29.81
C LEU A 13 -7.16 -27.99 -29.44
N VAL A 14 -6.06 -27.30 -29.15
CA VAL A 14 -5.10 -26.70 -30.11
C VAL A 14 -5.78 -25.72 -31.07
N ARG A 15 -5.37 -24.44 -30.92
CA ARG A 15 -5.43 -23.29 -31.85
C ARG A 15 -6.74 -22.48 -31.90
N GLY A 16 -6.65 -21.25 -31.40
CA GLY A 16 -7.60 -20.19 -31.71
C GLY A 16 -7.25 -18.87 -31.01
N ASN A 17 -6.44 -18.05 -31.68
CA ASN A 17 -6.21 -16.63 -31.37
C ASN A 17 -7.54 -15.86 -31.24
N VAL A 18 -7.76 -15.07 -30.16
CA VAL A 18 -8.63 -13.87 -30.16
C VAL A 18 -8.16 -12.95 -29.02
N ILE A 19 -7.24 -12.00 -29.25
CA ILE A 19 -7.45 -10.57 -29.55
C ILE A 19 -8.51 -9.89 -28.65
N PHE A 20 -8.06 -9.02 -27.74
CA PHE A 20 -8.91 -7.98 -27.14
C PHE A 20 -9.39 -7.00 -28.21
N ARG A 21 -10.70 -6.80 -28.34
CA ARG A 21 -11.25 -5.54 -28.85
C ARG A 21 -12.62 -5.21 -28.24
N ASN A 22 -12.73 -3.92 -27.97
CA ASN A 22 -13.74 -3.17 -27.24
C ASN A 22 -15.04 -2.99 -28.06
N GLN A 23 -16.10 -2.61 -27.34
CA GLN A 23 -17.39 -2.04 -27.78
C GLN A 23 -18.48 -3.01 -28.26
N GLU A 24 -19.42 -3.30 -27.36
CA GLU A 24 -20.86 -3.00 -27.52
C GLU A 24 -21.65 -3.68 -26.39
N CYS A 25 -22.03 -2.93 -25.36
CA CYS A 25 -23.28 -3.21 -24.63
C CYS A 25 -23.76 -1.94 -23.91
N VAL A 26 -24.18 -0.97 -24.73
CA VAL A 26 -24.98 0.17 -24.32
C VAL A 26 -26.46 -0.20 -24.56
N ARG A 27 -27.30 0.05 -23.54
CA ARG A 27 -28.78 0.00 -23.46
C ARG A 27 -29.40 -1.33 -22.99
N LYS A 28 -29.88 -1.33 -21.75
CA LYS A 28 -31.25 -0.88 -21.39
C LYS A 28 -31.43 -0.87 -19.86
N SER A 29 -31.43 0.30 -19.25
CA SER A 29 -32.23 0.55 -18.04
C SER A 29 -32.67 2.00 -18.03
N LYS A 30 -33.97 2.22 -18.30
CA LYS A 30 -34.63 3.51 -18.19
C LYS A 30 -34.99 3.75 -16.72
N ARG A 31 -34.15 4.49 -16.00
CA ARG A 31 -34.57 5.34 -14.86
C ARG A 31 -33.75 6.62 -14.90
N VAL A 32 -34.27 7.59 -15.65
CA VAL A 32 -33.80 8.96 -15.62
C VAL A 32 -34.34 9.59 -14.33
N VAL A 33 -33.48 9.74 -13.33
CA VAL A 33 -33.74 10.63 -12.19
C VAL A 33 -33.18 11.99 -12.59
N LEU A 34 -34.07 12.92 -12.91
CA LEU A 34 -33.77 14.33 -13.12
C LEU A 34 -33.31 14.92 -11.78
N ILE A 35 -32.00 15.07 -11.60
CA ILE A 35 -31.46 15.91 -10.52
C ILE A 35 -31.52 17.36 -11.02
N SER A 36 -32.41 18.11 -10.37
CA SER A 36 -32.67 19.52 -10.63
C SER A 36 -31.40 20.36 -10.52
N ARG A 37 -31.35 21.45 -11.29
CA ARG A 37 -30.24 22.40 -11.41
C ARG A 37 -29.74 22.88 -10.04
N CYS A 38 -28.63 22.34 -9.56
CA CYS A 38 -27.87 22.97 -8.50
C CYS A 38 -27.21 24.23 -9.07
N HIS A 39 -27.62 25.39 -8.56
CA HIS A 39 -26.99 26.67 -8.83
C HIS A 39 -25.48 26.56 -8.58
N ALA A 40 -24.69 26.98 -9.56
CA ALA A 40 -23.27 27.20 -9.41
C ALA A 40 -23.05 28.27 -8.33
N ARG A 41 -22.84 27.83 -7.08
CA ARG A 41 -22.21 28.69 -6.08
C ARG A 41 -20.76 28.85 -6.50
N SER A 42 -20.38 30.09 -6.74
CA SER A 42 -19.02 30.58 -6.89
C SER A 42 -18.08 29.77 -5.99
N LEU A 43 -17.16 29.02 -6.61
CA LEU A 43 -16.00 28.46 -5.94
C LEU A 43 -15.15 29.64 -5.49
N SER A 44 -15.38 30.15 -4.28
CA SER A 44 -14.41 30.99 -3.61
C SER A 44 -13.12 30.18 -3.52
N SER A 45 -12.05 30.75 -4.07
CA SER A 45 -10.70 30.18 -4.13
C SER A 45 -10.41 29.27 -2.94
N ILE A 46 -10.38 27.96 -3.19
CA ILE A 46 -9.62 27.04 -2.36
C ILE A 46 -8.17 27.47 -2.56
N SER A 47 -7.73 28.44 -1.76
CA SER A 47 -6.31 28.67 -1.55
C SER A 47 -5.80 27.32 -1.06
N THR A 48 -5.05 26.63 -1.92
CA THR A 48 -4.22 25.52 -1.48
C THR A 48 -3.45 26.03 -0.29
N VAL A 49 -3.77 25.54 0.90
CA VAL A 49 -3.01 25.84 2.12
C VAL A 49 -1.58 25.54 1.75
N GLN A 50 -0.77 26.59 1.58
CA GLN A 50 0.64 26.41 1.27
C GLN A 50 1.18 25.55 2.41
N PRO A 51 1.83 24.42 2.10
CA PRO A 51 2.42 23.64 3.15
C PRO A 51 3.37 24.55 3.94
N ASP A 52 3.43 24.38 5.26
CA ASP A 52 4.50 24.97 6.06
C ASP A 52 5.82 24.48 5.43
N LEU A 53 6.45 25.39 4.69
CA LEU A 53 7.66 25.21 3.92
C LEU A 53 8.69 26.03 4.67
N SER A 54 9.88 25.47 4.88
CA SER A 54 11.03 26.16 5.48
C SER A 54 11.11 27.65 5.11
N SER A 55 11.62 28.46 6.04
CA SER A 55 11.67 29.92 5.92
C SER A 55 12.32 30.45 4.63
N HIS A 56 13.24 29.70 4.01
CA HIS A 56 13.87 30.06 2.73
C HIS A 56 13.05 29.66 1.49
N LEU A 57 12.09 28.75 1.62
CA LEU A 57 11.13 28.38 0.56
C LEU A 57 9.76 29.07 0.76
N ALA A 58 9.48 29.56 1.96
CA ALA A 58 8.26 30.28 2.30
C ALA A 58 8.06 31.53 1.42
N GLY A 59 6.81 31.78 1.00
CA GLY A 59 6.44 32.96 0.22
C GLY A 59 6.80 32.92 -1.27
N LYS A 60 7.46 31.86 -1.75
CA LYS A 60 7.75 31.66 -3.18
C LYS A 60 6.49 31.21 -3.94
N THR A 61 6.37 31.63 -5.19
CA THR A 61 5.30 31.14 -6.07
C THR A 61 5.60 29.72 -6.52
N TYR A 62 4.59 29.02 -7.06
CA TYR A 62 4.79 27.70 -7.66
C TYR A 62 5.89 27.71 -8.74
N SER A 63 5.93 28.76 -9.57
CA SER A 63 6.93 28.89 -10.64
C SER A 63 8.35 28.95 -10.08
N ASP A 64 8.55 29.74 -9.02
CA ASP A 64 9.85 29.89 -8.37
C ASP A 64 10.30 28.58 -7.71
N LEU A 65 9.38 27.86 -7.06
CA LEU A 65 9.68 26.58 -6.41
C LEU A 65 10.01 25.50 -7.44
N TYR A 66 9.28 25.46 -8.56
CA TYR A 66 9.57 24.54 -9.65
C TYR A 66 10.95 24.80 -10.25
N GLU A 67 11.25 26.06 -10.57
CA GLU A 67 12.56 26.44 -11.11
C GLU A 67 13.70 26.05 -10.16
N LEU A 68 13.54 26.31 -8.87
CA LEU A 68 14.52 25.94 -7.85
C LEU A 68 14.70 24.42 -7.76
N SER A 69 13.62 23.64 -7.81
CA SER A 69 13.67 22.17 -7.73
C SER A 69 14.46 21.51 -8.87
N VAL A 70 14.53 22.18 -10.02
CA VAL A 70 15.21 21.69 -11.23
C VAL A 70 16.64 22.24 -11.32
N LYS A 71 16.83 23.54 -11.05
CA LYS A 71 18.14 24.20 -11.18
C LYS A 71 19.08 23.91 -10.01
N ASP A 72 18.54 23.79 -8.81
CA ASP A 72 19.31 23.50 -7.58
C ASP A 72 18.61 22.41 -6.75
N PRO A 73 18.66 21.14 -7.22
CA PRO A 73 18.00 20.04 -6.55
C PRO A 73 18.60 19.76 -5.16
N GLU A 74 19.89 20.04 -4.93
CA GLU A 74 20.53 19.79 -3.64
C GLU A 74 19.94 20.68 -2.54
N THR A 75 19.86 21.99 -2.79
CA THR A 75 19.29 22.93 -1.81
C THR A 75 17.79 22.68 -1.63
N PHE A 76 17.06 22.48 -2.72
CA PHE A 76 15.61 22.30 -2.68
C PHE A 76 15.22 20.98 -2.00
N TRP A 77 15.63 19.84 -2.53
CA TRP A 77 15.24 18.54 -1.99
C TRP A 77 15.93 18.25 -0.66
N GLY A 78 17.17 18.72 -0.47
CA GLY A 78 17.90 18.57 0.79
C GLY A 78 17.25 19.31 1.95
N SER A 79 16.67 20.49 1.73
CA SER A 79 15.94 21.20 2.78
C SER A 79 14.61 20.51 3.11
N ILE A 80 13.82 20.19 2.10
CA ILE A 80 12.51 19.52 2.27
C ILE A 80 12.68 18.16 2.97
N ALA A 81 13.68 17.37 2.58
CA ALA A 81 13.91 16.05 3.15
C ALA A 81 14.27 16.10 4.64
N ARG A 82 15.09 17.08 5.07
CA ARG A 82 15.45 17.25 6.49
C ARG A 82 14.30 17.76 7.33
N GLU A 83 13.42 18.58 6.75
CA GLU A 83 12.28 19.17 7.44
C GLU A 83 11.12 18.18 7.60
N ARG A 84 10.81 17.41 6.55
CA ARG A 84 9.59 16.58 6.51
C ARG A 84 9.78 15.15 6.98
N LEU A 85 10.99 14.63 6.92
CA LEU A 85 11.29 13.26 7.32
C LEU A 85 12.14 13.27 8.58
N THR A 86 11.80 12.36 9.48
CA THR A 86 12.62 12.04 10.64
C THR A 86 13.66 11.01 10.23
N TRP A 87 14.92 11.44 10.26
CA TRP A 87 16.09 10.62 9.96
C TRP A 87 16.68 10.06 11.25
N THR A 88 16.98 8.76 11.26
CA THR A 88 17.78 8.15 12.33
C THR A 88 19.26 8.52 12.17
N LYS A 89 19.73 8.57 10.91
CA LYS A 89 21.04 9.12 10.54
C LYS A 89 20.83 10.12 9.41
N PRO A 90 21.29 11.38 9.53
CA PRO A 90 21.26 12.35 8.45
C PRO A 90 21.99 11.84 7.20
N PHE A 91 21.57 12.32 6.02
CA PHE A 91 22.24 12.05 4.77
C PHE A 91 23.37 13.05 4.52
N ASP A 92 24.41 12.58 3.82
CA ASP A 92 25.62 13.33 3.50
C ASP A 92 25.49 14.02 2.13
N GLN A 93 24.86 13.33 1.17
CA GLN A 93 24.68 13.80 -0.22
C GLN A 93 23.22 13.65 -0.65
N VAL A 94 22.66 14.68 -1.31
CA VAL A 94 21.25 14.70 -1.71
C VAL A 94 20.99 13.83 -2.93
N THR A 95 21.84 13.93 -3.96
CA THR A 95 21.67 13.20 -5.22
C THR A 95 23.00 12.79 -5.82
N ASP A 96 23.03 11.58 -6.38
CA ASP A 96 24.11 11.02 -7.19
C ASP A 96 23.42 10.21 -8.29
N CYS A 97 22.94 10.94 -9.30
CA CYS A 97 22.10 10.41 -10.37
C CYS A 97 22.78 10.55 -11.74
N ASP A 98 22.81 9.45 -12.47
CA ASP A 98 23.18 9.38 -13.88
C ASP A 98 22.16 8.51 -14.61
N LEU A 99 21.33 9.16 -15.43
CA LEU A 99 20.29 8.50 -16.22
C LEU A 99 20.87 7.63 -17.33
N THR A 100 22.09 7.88 -17.80
CA THR A 100 22.70 7.10 -18.87
C THR A 100 23.17 5.73 -18.39
N SER A 101 23.68 5.64 -17.16
CA SER A 101 24.03 4.38 -16.51
C SER A 101 22.87 3.74 -15.72
N GLY A 102 21.76 4.46 -15.54
CA GLY A 102 20.63 4.00 -14.72
C GLY A 102 20.90 4.07 -13.21
N LYS A 103 21.96 4.78 -12.79
CA LYS A 103 22.32 4.97 -11.39
C LYS A 103 21.49 6.12 -10.82
N ILE A 104 20.52 5.82 -9.95
CA ILE A 104 19.63 6.83 -9.36
C ILE A 104 19.66 6.72 -7.84
N ASN A 105 20.55 7.49 -7.21
CA ASN A 105 20.70 7.51 -5.76
C ASN A 105 20.24 8.85 -5.17
N TRP A 106 19.43 8.78 -4.13
CA TRP A 106 18.94 9.93 -3.37
C TRP A 106 19.24 9.76 -1.89
N PHE A 107 19.65 10.85 -1.23
CA PHE A 107 19.91 10.94 0.21
C PHE A 107 20.92 9.90 0.71
N LEU A 108 22.09 9.84 0.05
CA LEU A 108 23.14 8.88 0.35
C LEU A 108 23.69 9.10 1.76
N GLY A 109 24.00 7.98 2.43
CA GLY A 109 24.45 7.99 3.83
C GLY A 109 23.33 8.11 4.86
N GLY A 110 22.13 8.53 4.43
CA GLY A 110 20.96 8.69 5.29
C GLY A 110 20.31 7.37 5.68
N GLN A 111 19.78 7.31 6.90
CA GLN A 111 19.01 6.17 7.39
C GLN A 111 17.71 6.66 8.02
N LEU A 112 16.60 6.04 7.64
CA LEU A 112 15.28 6.30 8.18
C LEU A 112 14.45 5.02 8.22
N ASN A 113 13.36 5.03 8.97
CA ASN A 113 12.36 3.97 8.94
C ASN A 113 11.00 4.54 8.51
N VAL A 114 10.37 3.90 7.52
CA VAL A 114 9.08 4.33 6.98
C VAL A 114 7.98 4.23 8.04
N SER A 115 7.94 3.12 8.80
CA SER A 115 6.93 2.94 9.85
C SER A 115 7.03 4.01 10.94
N VAL A 116 8.24 4.45 11.30
CA VAL A 116 8.46 5.54 12.25
C VAL A 116 7.89 6.86 11.74
N ASN A 117 8.18 7.20 10.48
CA ASN A 117 7.68 8.41 9.83
C ASN A 117 6.16 8.38 9.61
N CYS A 118 5.57 7.21 9.40
CA CYS A 118 4.13 7.07 9.19
C CYS A 118 3.31 6.93 10.48
N LEU A 119 3.92 6.50 11.60
CA LEU A 119 3.19 6.18 12.84
C LEU A 119 3.77 6.92 14.05
N ASP A 120 5.00 6.58 14.45
CA ASP A 120 5.58 7.00 15.73
C ASP A 120 5.63 8.52 15.89
N VAL A 121 6.02 9.24 14.84
CA VAL A 121 6.06 10.72 14.86
C VAL A 121 4.67 11.35 15.05
N HIS A 122 3.61 10.66 14.59
CA HIS A 122 2.24 11.12 14.72
C HIS A 122 1.64 10.72 16.08
N VAL A 123 1.95 9.52 16.57
CA VAL A 123 1.57 9.06 17.92
C VAL A 123 2.16 9.97 19.00
N ALA A 124 3.41 10.43 18.83
CA ALA A 124 4.06 11.35 19.76
C ALA A 124 3.39 12.73 19.80
N LYS A 125 2.77 13.17 18.70
CA LYS A 125 2.08 14.47 18.59
C LYS A 125 0.63 14.40 19.06
N ASP A 126 -0.12 13.44 18.54
CA ASP A 126 -1.54 13.23 18.84
C ASP A 126 -1.90 11.74 18.68
N PRO A 127 -1.84 10.95 19.75
CA PRO A 127 -2.08 9.51 19.69
C PRO A 127 -3.54 9.13 19.41
N ASP A 128 -4.49 9.99 19.78
CA ASP A 128 -5.93 9.73 19.67
C ASP A 128 -6.52 10.22 18.35
N ARG A 129 -5.74 10.95 17.54
CA ARG A 129 -6.08 11.28 16.16
C ARG A 129 -6.37 10.02 15.34
N VAL A 130 -7.44 10.08 14.55
CA VAL A 130 -7.79 9.02 13.60
C VAL A 130 -6.75 8.96 12.48
N ALA A 131 -6.15 7.79 12.29
CA ALA A 131 -5.16 7.50 11.25
C ALA A 131 -5.82 6.88 10.01
N LEU A 132 -6.73 5.93 10.22
CA LEU A 132 -7.44 5.23 9.16
C LEU A 132 -8.95 5.30 9.41
N ILE A 133 -9.69 5.60 8.35
CA ILE A 133 -11.14 5.43 8.28
C ILE A 133 -11.36 4.33 7.26
N TRP A 134 -11.88 3.19 7.73
CA TRP A 134 -12.19 2.04 6.88
C TRP A 134 -13.69 1.89 6.76
N GLU A 135 -14.21 2.23 5.58
CA GLU A 135 -15.57 1.93 5.19
C GLU A 135 -15.65 0.45 4.80
N LYS A 136 -16.55 -0.29 5.48
CA LYS A 136 -16.74 -1.71 5.20
C LYS A 136 -17.73 -1.88 4.03
N ASP A 137 -17.84 -3.12 3.56
CA ASP A 137 -18.72 -3.44 2.43
C ASP A 137 -20.21 -3.14 2.70
N GLU A 138 -20.63 -3.18 3.97
CA GLU A 138 -21.98 -2.80 4.38
C GLU A 138 -22.12 -1.27 4.46
N PRO A 139 -23.01 -0.65 3.66
CA PRO A 139 -23.19 0.79 3.65
C PRO A 139 -23.49 1.36 5.03
N GLY A 140 -22.79 2.45 5.40
CA GLY A 140 -22.97 3.10 6.70
C GLY A 140 -22.23 2.43 7.86
N THR A 141 -21.41 1.41 7.60
CA THR A 141 -20.52 0.83 8.60
C THR A 141 -19.07 1.27 8.36
N GLU A 142 -18.52 2.02 9.31
CA GLU A 142 -17.12 2.46 9.29
C GLU A 142 -16.38 2.02 10.56
N GLU A 143 -15.09 1.70 10.40
CA GLU A 143 -14.15 1.55 11.51
C GLU A 143 -13.17 2.72 11.48
N ARG A 144 -13.07 3.47 12.58
CA ARG A 144 -12.06 4.50 12.78
C ARG A 144 -10.95 3.94 13.66
N ILE A 145 -9.72 3.99 13.17
CA ILE A 145 -8.54 3.48 13.86
C ILE A 145 -7.62 4.65 14.17
N THR A 146 -7.29 4.84 15.45
CA THR A 146 -6.39 5.92 15.88
C THR A 146 -4.93 5.57 15.59
N TYR A 147 -4.06 6.58 15.57
CA TYR A 147 -2.61 6.35 15.44
C TYR A 147 -2.07 5.42 16.53
N ARG A 148 -2.53 5.56 17.79
CA ARG A 148 -2.16 4.66 18.89
C ARG A 148 -2.52 3.21 18.58
N GLN A 149 -3.77 2.96 18.15
CA GLN A 149 -4.24 1.62 17.83
C GLN A 149 -3.50 1.03 16.63
N LEU A 150 -3.22 1.84 15.60
CA LEU A 150 -2.51 1.40 14.41
C LEU A 150 -1.06 1.03 14.73
N LEU A 151 -0.38 1.83 15.55
CA LEU A 151 0.97 1.53 16.04
C LEU A 151 1.00 0.24 16.85
N GLU A 152 0.06 0.05 17.77
CA GLU A 152 -0.03 -1.16 18.57
C GLU A 152 -0.22 -2.42 17.70
N ARG A 153 -1.16 -2.39 16.75
CA ARG A 153 -1.39 -3.49 15.79
C ARG A 153 -0.14 -3.77 14.96
N THR A 154 0.55 -2.72 14.50
CA THR A 154 1.79 -2.80 13.71
C THR A 154 2.94 -3.41 14.50
N CYS A 155 3.15 -2.97 15.74
CA CYS A 155 4.20 -3.51 16.62
C CYS A 155 3.96 -4.98 16.97
N ARG A 156 2.71 -5.36 17.25
CA ARG A 156 2.34 -6.76 17.52
C ARG A 156 2.67 -7.63 16.31
N LEU A 157 2.21 -7.26 15.11
CA LEU A 157 2.50 -8.03 13.89
C LEU A 157 4.00 -8.06 13.57
N ALA A 158 4.71 -6.95 13.72
CA ALA A 158 6.15 -6.89 13.50
C ALA A 158 6.92 -7.85 14.43
N ASN A 159 6.54 -7.92 15.71
CA ASN A 159 7.13 -8.87 16.66
C ASN A 159 6.82 -10.33 16.30
N THR A 160 5.60 -10.60 15.86
CA THR A 160 5.21 -11.92 15.34
C THR A 160 6.05 -12.32 14.12
N LEU A 161 6.24 -11.42 13.16
CA LEU A 161 7.10 -11.69 12.00
C LEU A 161 8.55 -11.98 12.41
N LYS A 162 9.08 -11.23 13.38
CA LYS A 162 10.42 -11.52 13.95
C LYS A 162 10.48 -12.88 14.63
N SER A 163 9.46 -13.29 15.39
CA SER A 163 9.45 -14.62 16.03
C SER A 163 9.39 -15.77 15.02
N TYR A 164 8.80 -15.54 13.84
CA TYR A 164 8.83 -16.49 12.72
C TYR A 164 10.12 -16.44 11.89
N GLY A 165 11.09 -15.60 12.27
CA GLY A 165 12.41 -15.55 11.63
C GLY A 165 12.51 -14.59 10.44
N VAL A 166 11.58 -13.66 10.25
CA VAL A 166 11.70 -12.63 9.20
C VAL A 166 12.85 -11.67 9.55
N GLN A 167 13.81 -11.54 8.64
CA GLN A 167 14.99 -10.67 8.80
C GLN A 167 14.93 -9.46 7.86
N ARG A 168 15.81 -8.49 8.09
CA ARG A 168 15.97 -7.33 7.20
C ARG A 168 16.38 -7.80 5.80
N GLY A 169 15.70 -7.30 4.78
CA GLY A 169 15.92 -7.68 3.37
C GLY A 169 15.14 -8.92 2.93
N GLU A 170 14.50 -9.65 3.84
CA GLU A 170 13.62 -10.76 3.47
C GLU A 170 12.34 -10.25 2.80
N ARG A 171 11.81 -11.06 1.88
CA ARG A 171 10.66 -10.71 1.06
C ARG A 171 9.40 -11.41 1.58
N VAL A 172 8.37 -10.61 1.84
CA VAL A 172 7.09 -11.06 2.42
C VAL A 172 5.97 -10.71 1.45
N ALA A 173 5.26 -11.72 0.95
CA ALA A 173 4.10 -11.52 0.12
C ALA A 173 2.88 -11.20 0.98
N ILE A 174 2.10 -10.20 0.56
CA ILE A 174 0.84 -9.81 1.20
C ILE A 174 -0.29 -10.07 0.22
N TYR A 175 -1.17 -11.00 0.56
CA TYR A 175 -2.33 -11.39 -0.22
C TYR A 175 -3.62 -11.16 0.59
N MET A 176 -4.10 -9.92 0.61
CA MET A 176 -5.25 -9.50 1.40
C MET A 176 -6.12 -8.50 0.62
N PRO A 177 -7.43 -8.43 0.89
CA PRO A 177 -8.28 -7.36 0.38
C PRO A 177 -7.94 -6.01 1.04
N VAL A 178 -8.53 -4.93 0.51
CA VAL A 178 -8.42 -3.59 1.10
C VAL A 178 -9.02 -3.60 2.50
N SER A 179 -8.13 -3.62 3.49
CA SER A 179 -8.48 -3.73 4.91
C SER A 179 -7.45 -3.00 5.75
N PRO A 180 -7.79 -2.58 6.97
CA PRO A 180 -6.81 -2.00 7.90
C PRO A 180 -5.64 -2.94 8.18
N MET A 181 -5.89 -4.25 8.15
CA MET A 181 -4.86 -5.26 8.37
C MET A 181 -3.82 -5.27 7.24
N ALA A 182 -4.21 -4.97 6.00
CA ALA A 182 -3.26 -4.82 4.91
C ALA A 182 -2.28 -3.66 5.16
N VAL A 183 -2.79 -2.52 5.67
CA VAL A 183 -1.95 -1.38 6.07
C VAL A 183 -1.01 -1.75 7.22
N VAL A 184 -1.54 -2.44 8.24
CA VAL A 184 -0.74 -2.95 9.36
C VAL A 184 0.37 -3.88 8.86
N ALA A 185 0.08 -4.78 7.92
CA ALA A 185 1.07 -5.70 7.36
C ALA A 185 2.18 -4.99 6.57
N MET A 186 1.82 -4.01 5.73
CA MET A 186 2.81 -3.21 4.99
C MET A 186 3.73 -2.44 5.95
N LEU A 187 3.16 -1.78 6.96
CA LEU A 187 3.91 -1.01 7.95
C LEU A 187 4.75 -1.93 8.86
N ALA A 188 4.25 -3.11 9.23
CA ALA A 188 5.00 -4.08 10.03
C ALA A 188 6.23 -4.59 9.28
N CYS A 189 6.09 -4.91 7.99
CA CYS A 189 7.22 -5.30 7.14
C CYS A 189 8.25 -4.16 7.05
N ALA A 190 7.79 -2.93 6.79
CA ALA A 190 8.66 -1.76 6.73
C ALA A 190 9.37 -1.48 8.07
N ARG A 191 8.71 -1.76 9.20
CA ARG A 191 9.27 -1.57 10.55
C ARG A 191 10.45 -2.49 10.83
N ILE A 192 10.38 -3.74 10.38
CA ILE A 192 11.45 -4.73 10.57
C ILE A 192 12.51 -4.70 9.45
N GLY A 193 12.29 -3.87 8.42
CA GLY A 193 13.16 -3.78 7.25
C GLY A 193 12.98 -4.93 6.26
N ALA A 194 11.85 -5.63 6.31
CA ALA A 194 11.44 -6.60 5.30
C ALA A 194 10.82 -5.89 4.09
N VAL A 195 10.99 -6.48 2.91
CA VAL A 195 10.44 -5.99 1.64
C VAL A 195 9.08 -6.64 1.44
N HIS A 196 8.00 -5.86 1.49
CA HIS A 196 6.67 -6.40 1.22
C HIS A 196 6.35 -6.36 -0.28
N THR A 197 5.81 -7.46 -0.81
CA THR A 197 5.19 -7.49 -2.14
C THR A 197 3.69 -7.66 -2.00
N VAL A 198 2.93 -6.66 -2.44
CA VAL A 198 1.46 -6.67 -2.30
C VAL A 198 0.86 -7.26 -3.57
N VAL A 199 0.10 -8.33 -3.41
CA VAL A 199 -0.61 -9.00 -4.51
C VAL A 199 -2.10 -8.78 -4.33
N PHE A 200 -2.74 -8.26 -5.38
CA PHE A 200 -4.17 -8.00 -5.37
C PHE A 200 -4.99 -9.28 -5.14
N ALA A 201 -5.97 -9.22 -4.23
CA ALA A 201 -6.77 -10.37 -3.79
C ALA A 201 -7.66 -11.01 -4.87
N GLY A 202 -7.83 -10.36 -6.03
CA GLY A 202 -8.62 -10.88 -7.15
C GLY A 202 -7.81 -11.66 -8.21
N PHE A 203 -6.51 -11.89 -8.00
CA PHE A 203 -5.70 -12.66 -8.95
C PHE A 203 -5.96 -14.17 -8.87
N SER A 204 -5.72 -14.87 -9.97
CA SER A 204 -5.72 -16.34 -9.99
C SER A 204 -4.59 -16.90 -9.13
N SER A 205 -4.73 -18.16 -8.70
CA SER A 205 -3.70 -18.87 -7.96
C SER A 205 -2.36 -18.93 -8.71
N GLU A 206 -2.40 -19.11 -10.03
CA GLU A 206 -1.23 -19.11 -10.91
C GLU A 206 -0.53 -17.75 -10.92
N ALA A 207 -1.31 -16.67 -11.03
CA ALA A 207 -0.78 -15.30 -11.01
C ALA A 207 -0.19 -14.93 -9.65
N LEU A 208 -0.76 -15.43 -8.54
CA LEU A 208 -0.20 -15.29 -7.20
C LEU A 208 1.11 -16.09 -7.06
N ALA A 209 1.11 -17.35 -7.46
CA ALA A 209 2.29 -18.22 -7.39
C ALA A 209 3.47 -17.65 -8.20
N GLY A 210 3.21 -17.16 -9.42
CA GLY A 210 4.24 -16.55 -10.26
C GLY A 210 4.93 -15.36 -9.59
N ARG A 211 4.16 -14.49 -8.90
CA ARG A 211 4.71 -13.34 -8.17
C ARG A 211 5.52 -13.73 -6.94
N ILE A 212 5.05 -14.73 -6.20
CA ILE A 212 5.76 -15.26 -5.02
C ILE A 212 7.10 -15.86 -5.44
N GLN A 213 7.12 -16.61 -6.54
CA GLN A 213 8.32 -17.24 -7.08
C GLN A 213 9.30 -16.21 -7.64
N ASP A 214 8.83 -15.26 -8.45
CA ASP A 214 9.65 -14.19 -9.03
C ASP A 214 10.28 -13.30 -7.94
N ALA A 215 9.47 -12.87 -6.97
CA ALA A 215 9.96 -12.12 -5.83
C ALA A 215 10.68 -13.00 -4.79
N GLN A 216 10.83 -14.31 -5.01
CA GLN A 216 11.48 -15.25 -4.09
C GLN A 216 11.07 -15.01 -2.62
N CYS A 217 9.76 -14.91 -2.38
CA CYS A 217 9.21 -14.62 -1.06
C CYS A 217 9.29 -15.87 -0.18
N LYS A 218 9.76 -15.72 1.06
CA LYS A 218 9.81 -16.81 2.03
C LYS A 218 8.57 -16.88 2.93
N PHE A 219 7.79 -15.80 2.97
CA PHE A 219 6.63 -15.67 3.84
C PHE A 219 5.45 -15.11 3.06
N VAL A 220 4.26 -15.59 3.38
CA VAL A 220 3.00 -15.08 2.83
C VAL A 220 2.06 -14.73 3.98
N ILE A 221 1.59 -13.48 4.00
CA ILE A 221 0.54 -13.00 4.87
C ILE A 221 -0.76 -13.01 4.07
N HIS A 222 -1.75 -13.76 4.55
CA HIS A 222 -3.07 -13.83 3.95
C HIS A 222 -4.16 -13.62 5.01
N MET A 223 -5.33 -13.16 4.57
CA MET A 223 -6.52 -13.02 5.39
C MET A 223 -7.55 -14.06 4.96
N GLN A 224 -7.90 -14.96 5.88
CA GLN A 224 -8.97 -15.90 5.63
C GLN A 224 -10.31 -15.15 5.56
N PRO A 225 -11.12 -15.35 4.50
CA PRO A 225 -12.46 -14.81 4.46
C PRO A 225 -13.31 -15.42 5.57
N ARG A 226 -14.14 -14.60 6.21
CA ARG A 226 -15.11 -15.07 7.20
C ARG A 226 -16.21 -15.84 6.47
N CYS A 227 -16.12 -17.17 6.47
CA CYS A 227 -17.22 -18.03 6.02
C CYS A 227 -18.15 -18.28 7.21
N GLU A 228 -19.39 -17.78 7.14
CA GLU A 228 -20.44 -18.19 8.07
C GLU A 228 -20.78 -19.68 7.85
N GLY A 229 -20.77 -20.49 8.92
CA GLY A 229 -21.36 -21.83 8.90
C GLY A 229 -20.46 -23.06 9.06
N ARG A 230 -19.17 -22.95 9.44
CA ARG A 230 -18.40 -24.14 9.90
C ARG A 230 -17.81 -23.93 11.30
N PRO A 231 -18.02 -24.88 12.24
CA PRO A 231 -17.44 -24.79 13.58
C PRO A 231 -15.92 -24.93 13.53
N TYR A 232 -15.24 -24.09 14.30
CA TYR A 232 -13.79 -23.91 14.32
C TYR A 232 -13.11 -25.01 15.14
N LEU A 233 -12.04 -25.62 14.62
CA LEU A 233 -11.03 -26.27 15.45
C LEU A 233 -10.19 -25.15 16.08
N ARG A 234 -10.52 -24.84 17.33
CA ARG A 234 -9.87 -23.82 18.14
C ARG A 234 -8.53 -24.34 18.64
N SER A 235 -7.45 -24.03 17.93
CA SER A 235 -6.12 -23.93 18.53
C SER A 235 -5.75 -22.45 18.62
N GLU A 236 -5.35 -22.00 19.79
CA GLU A 236 -5.27 -20.61 20.21
C GLU A 236 -4.44 -19.71 19.27
N GLY A 237 -5.03 -18.59 18.82
CA GLY A 237 -4.37 -17.51 18.06
C GLY A 237 -4.99 -17.25 16.67
N PRO A 238 -5.28 -15.98 16.27
CA PRO A 238 -5.99 -15.67 15.02
C PRO A 238 -5.09 -15.61 13.77
N TRP A 239 -3.89 -16.18 13.79
CA TRP A 239 -2.89 -15.98 12.73
C TRP A 239 -2.39 -17.29 12.16
N TRP A 240 -2.52 -17.46 10.84
CA TRP A 240 -1.85 -18.53 10.09
C TRP A 240 -0.89 -17.88 9.10
N ILE A 241 0.42 -18.05 9.31
CA ILE A 241 1.45 -17.83 8.30
C ILE A 241 1.91 -19.24 7.91
N LYS A 242 1.62 -19.68 6.67
CA LYS A 242 2.20 -20.92 6.15
C LYS A 242 3.65 -20.62 5.75
N GLN A 243 4.57 -21.40 6.31
CA GLN A 243 5.92 -21.61 5.77
C GLN A 243 5.83 -22.29 4.41
#